data_AF-A0A517TTR4-F1
#
_entry.id   AF-A0A517TTR4-F1
#
_cell.length_a   1.000
_cell.length_b   1.000
_cell.length_c   1.000
_cell.angle_alpha   90.00
_cell.angle_beta   90.00
_cell.angle_gamma   90.00
#
_symmetry.space_group_name_H-M   'P 1'
#
loop_
_entity.id
_entity.type
_entity.pdbx_description
1 polymer ?
#
loop_
_entity_poly.entity_id
_entity_poly.type
_entity_poly.pdbx_seq_one_letter_code
_entity_poly.pdbx_strand_id
1 'polypeptide(L)'
;MKNKRYLTPRDFATAVGISPKTVQRRLKAGQLPAMQPGGPNTAWLIDYDAFAAAFTAARAQHAAGNDEMAGGDAADLTQARSALEEQDQVTTQISGPRPRWMQSLPKKTERGYGAKET
;
A
#
# COMPACT_ATOMS: atom_id res chain seq x y z
N MET A 1 14.26 7.83 -32.08
CA MET A 1 14.30 6.94 -30.90
C MET A 1 13.36 7.53 -29.86
N LYS A 2 12.42 6.76 -29.27
CA LYS A 2 11.59 7.27 -28.18
C LYS A 2 12.37 7.12 -26.87
N ASN A 3 12.59 8.22 -26.14
CA ASN A 3 13.26 8.20 -24.85
C ASN A 3 12.33 7.56 -23.82
N LYS A 4 12.62 6.32 -23.41
CA LYS A 4 11.86 5.65 -22.37
C LYS A 4 12.07 6.32 -21.02
N ARG A 5 10.96 6.64 -20.34
CA ARG A 5 11.00 7.25 -19.01
C ARG A 5 10.97 6.18 -17.92
N TYR A 6 12.12 5.95 -17.30
CA TYR A 6 12.25 5.07 -16.13
C TYR A 6 12.17 5.87 -14.84
N LEU A 7 11.32 5.44 -13.92
CA LEU A 7 11.13 6.08 -12.61
C LEU A 7 11.48 5.12 -11.48
N THR A 8 11.99 5.67 -10.38
CA THR A 8 12.11 4.91 -9.13
C THR A 8 10.72 4.65 -8.53
N PRO A 9 10.56 3.66 -7.64
CA PRO A 9 9.25 3.38 -7.03
C PRO A 9 8.70 4.56 -6.23
N ARG A 10 9.58 5.39 -5.67
CA ARG A 10 9.19 6.59 -4.93
C ARG A 10 8.68 7.69 -5.85
N ASP A 11 9.37 7.94 -6.97
CA ASP A 11 8.96 8.97 -7.93
C ASP A 11 7.66 8.56 -8.64
N PHE A 12 7.53 7.28 -8.97
CA PHE A 12 6.30 6.73 -9.53
C PHE A 12 5.12 6.86 -8.56
N ALA A 13 5.34 6.60 -7.27
CA ALA A 13 4.32 6.77 -6.23
C ALA A 13 3.79 8.21 -6.20
N THR A 14 4.70 9.19 -6.22
CA THR A 14 4.35 10.62 -6.29
C THR A 14 3.62 10.97 -7.57
N ALA A 15 4.08 10.46 -8.72
CA ALA A 15 3.49 10.77 -10.02
C ALA A 15 2.07 10.23 -10.20
N VAL A 16 1.76 9.07 -9.60
CA VAL A 16 0.45 8.40 -9.71
C VAL A 16 -0.48 8.75 -8.53
N GLY A 17 0.06 9.32 -7.44
CA GLY A 17 -0.72 9.64 -6.24
C GLY A 17 -1.08 8.42 -5.40
N ILE A 18 -0.21 7.42 -5.33
CA ILE A 18 -0.40 6.21 -4.52
C ILE A 18 0.72 6.03 -3.50
N SER A 19 0.44 5.31 -2.41
CA SER A 19 1.48 5.08 -1.39
C SER A 19 2.66 4.26 -1.94
N PRO A 20 3.91 4.55 -1.53
CA PRO A 20 5.08 3.75 -1.93
C PRO A 20 4.94 2.26 -1.56
N LYS A 21 4.27 1.96 -0.43
CA LYS A 21 4.01 0.59 0.02
C LYS A 21 3.09 -0.15 -0.95
N THR A 22 2.09 0.53 -1.51
CA THR A 22 1.22 -0.03 -2.56
C THR A 22 2.02 -0.33 -3.82
N VAL A 23 2.92 0.57 -4.24
CA VAL A 23 3.80 0.35 -5.40
C VAL A 23 4.66 -0.88 -5.20
N GLN A 24 5.34 -1.00 -4.05
CA GLN A 24 6.16 -2.17 -3.73
C GLN A 24 5.35 -3.47 -3.72
N ARG A 25 4.13 -3.46 -3.17
CA ARG A 25 3.24 -4.62 -3.18
C ARG A 25 2.91 -5.06 -4.61
N ARG A 26 2.58 -4.11 -5.49
CA ARG A 26 2.25 -4.38 -6.91
C ARG A 26 3.47 -4.86 -7.71
N LEU A 27 4.65 -4.32 -7.42
CA LEU A 27 5.92 -4.80 -8.00
C LEU A 27 6.18 -6.26 -7.63
N LYS A 28 6.06 -6.62 -6.35
CA LYS A 28 6.22 -8.01 -5.90
C LYS A 28 5.17 -8.96 -6.50
N ALA A 29 3.98 -8.45 -6.78
CA ALA A 29 2.92 -9.21 -7.45
C ALA A 29 3.09 -9.28 -8.98
N GLY A 30 4.08 -8.62 -9.58
CA GLY A 30 4.29 -8.60 -11.02
C GLY A 30 3.24 -7.79 -11.81
N GLN A 31 2.50 -6.91 -11.13
CA GLN A 31 1.42 -6.12 -11.74
C GLN A 31 1.89 -4.82 -12.40
N LEU A 32 3.17 -4.46 -12.22
CA LEU A 32 3.75 -3.25 -12.79
C LEU A 32 4.89 -3.61 -13.73
N PRO A 33 5.01 -2.94 -14.90
CA PRO A 33 6.12 -3.13 -15.81
C PRO A 33 7.39 -2.52 -15.20
N ALA A 34 8.24 -3.38 -14.64
CA ALA A 34 9.45 -2.95 -13.95
C ALA A 34 10.63 -3.88 -14.23
N MET A 35 11.83 -3.32 -14.14
CA MET A 35 13.09 -4.01 -14.38
C MET A 35 14.12 -3.69 -13.28
N GLN A 36 15.01 -4.66 -13.01
CA GLN A 36 16.15 -4.48 -12.11
C GLN A 36 17.45 -4.56 -12.91
N PRO A 37 18.09 -3.43 -13.26
CA PRO A 37 19.27 -3.44 -14.13
C PRO A 37 20.48 -4.14 -13.51
N GLY A 38 20.61 -4.15 -12.17
CA GLY A 38 21.70 -4.82 -11.45
C GLY A 38 21.34 -6.18 -10.85
N GLY A 39 20.18 -6.75 -11.21
CA GLY A 39 19.74 -8.04 -10.69
C GLY A 39 19.16 -7.99 -9.26
N PRO A 40 19.18 -9.13 -8.53
CA PRO A 40 18.59 -9.24 -7.19
C PRO A 40 19.14 -8.19 -6.24
N ASN A 41 18.29 -7.64 -5.36
CA ASN A 41 18.61 -6.58 -4.40
C ASN A 41 18.99 -5.21 -5.00
N THR A 42 18.93 -5.02 -6.32
CA THR A 42 19.10 -3.71 -6.94
C THR A 42 17.79 -2.92 -6.96
N ALA A 43 17.90 -1.59 -7.07
CA ALA A 43 16.76 -0.70 -7.24
C ALA A 43 15.90 -1.11 -8.45
N TRP A 44 14.59 -1.13 -8.23
CA TRP A 44 13.60 -1.34 -9.29
C TRP A 44 13.42 -0.04 -10.09
N LEU A 45 13.33 -0.17 -11.41
CA LEU A 45 12.97 0.91 -12.31
C LEU A 45 11.65 0.55 -13.00
N ILE A 46 10.70 1.48 -12.96
CA ILE A 46 9.36 1.31 -13.54
C ILE A 46 9.34 2.04 -14.88
N ASP A 47 8.91 1.34 -15.93
CA ASP A 47 8.72 1.94 -17.26
C ASP A 47 7.37 2.70 -17.28
N TYR A 48 7.44 4.03 -17.22
CA TYR A 48 6.25 4.88 -17.12
C TYR A 48 5.39 4.83 -18.38
N ASP A 49 6.03 4.77 -19.55
CA ASP A 49 5.33 4.76 -20.84
C ASP A 49 4.57 3.44 -21.03
N ALA A 50 5.21 2.32 -20.66
CA ALA A 50 4.56 1.01 -20.66
C ALA A 50 3.35 0.96 -19.70
N PHE A 51 3.50 1.54 -18.51
CA PHE A 51 2.40 1.64 -17.55
C PHE A 51 1.24 2.47 -18.09
N ALA A 52 1.51 3.65 -18.65
CA ALA A 52 0.47 4.52 -19.21
C ALA A 52 -0.30 3.82 -20.35
N ALA A 53 0.41 3.13 -21.25
CA ALA A 53 -0.21 2.36 -22.32
C ALA A 53 -1.12 1.24 -21.79
N ALA A 54 -0.63 0.46 -20.83
CA ALA A 54 -1.41 -0.62 -20.21
C ALA A 54 -2.65 -0.08 -19.46
N PHE A 55 -2.52 1.05 -18.77
CA PHE A 55 -3.62 1.70 -18.06
C PHE A 55 -4.71 2.21 -19.02
N THR A 56 -4.32 2.86 -20.11
CA THR A 56 -5.27 3.31 -21.14
C THR A 56 -5.98 2.13 -21.79
N ALA A 57 -5.27 1.05 -22.10
CA ALA A 57 -5.86 -0.16 -22.66
C ALA A 57 -6.88 -0.80 -21.70
N ALA A 58 -6.51 -0.96 -20.42
CA ALA A 58 -7.42 -1.50 -19.41
C ALA A 58 -8.67 -0.63 -19.24
N ARG A 59 -8.51 0.70 -19.21
CA ARG A 59 -9.64 1.63 -19.15
C ARG A 59 -10.56 1.51 -20.36
N ALA A 60 -10.00 1.36 -21.56
CA ALA A 60 -10.80 1.17 -22.78
C ALA A 60 -11.60 -0.15 -22.73
N GLN A 61 -11.01 -1.23 -22.22
CA GLN A 61 -11.70 -2.51 -22.03
C GLN A 61 -12.86 -2.39 -21.03
N HIS A 62 -12.66 -1.69 -19.90
CA HIS A 62 -13.73 -1.45 -18.93
C HIS A 62 -14.83 -0.53 -19.46
N ALA A 63 -14.49 0.47 -20.28
CA ALA A 63 -15.48 1.36 -20.88
C ALA A 63 -16.37 0.62 -21.89
N ALA A 64 -15.80 -0.29 -22.69
CA ALA A 64 -16.55 -1.06 -23.68
C ALA A 64 -17.47 -2.13 -23.05
N GLY A 65 -17.17 -2.60 -21.83
CA GLY A 65 -17.93 -3.66 -21.15
C GLY A 65 -19.10 -3.20 -20.29
N ASN A 66 -19.31 -1.89 -20.10
CA ASN A 66 -20.31 -1.36 -19.17
C ASN A 66 -21.66 -0.96 -19.81
N ASP A 67 -21.84 -1.19 -21.11
CA ASP A 67 -23.10 -0.84 -21.81
C ASP A 67 -24.22 -1.88 -21.62
N GLU A 68 -23.95 -3.08 -21.08
CA GLU A 68 -24.95 -4.17 -21.03
C GLU A 68 -25.77 -4.28 -19.73
N MET A 69 -25.61 -3.38 -18.74
CA MET A 69 -26.39 -3.43 -17.48
C MET A 69 -26.97 -2.09 -16.99
N ALA A 70 -27.19 -1.11 -17.88
CA ALA A 70 -27.84 0.17 -17.54
C ALA A 70 -29.38 0.04 -17.35
N GLY A 71 -29.83 -0.92 -16.53
CA GLY A 71 -31.25 -1.19 -16.27
C GLY A 71 -31.61 -1.63 -14.85
N GLY A 72 -30.77 -1.37 -13.84
CA GLY A 72 -31.04 -1.74 -12.44
C GLY A 72 -30.88 -0.56 -11.47
N ASP A 73 -32.02 -0.03 -11.03
CA ASP A 73 -32.27 0.74 -9.79
C ASP A 73 -31.13 1.55 -9.16
N ALA A 74 -31.02 2.82 -9.57
CA ALA A 74 -30.20 3.85 -8.93
C ALA A 74 -30.72 4.31 -7.53
N ALA A 75 -31.63 3.56 -6.91
CA ALA A 75 -32.30 3.98 -5.67
C ALA A 75 -31.65 3.47 -4.37
N ASP A 76 -30.72 2.51 -4.42
CA ASP A 76 -30.29 1.74 -3.22
C ASP A 76 -28.83 1.97 -2.76
N LEU A 77 -28.18 3.06 -3.17
CA LEU A 77 -26.78 3.32 -2.79
C LEU A 77 -26.60 4.41 -1.72
N THR A 78 -27.65 5.17 -1.41
CA THR A 78 -27.59 6.21 -0.37
C THR A 78 -27.70 5.63 1.04
N GLN A 79 -28.25 4.41 1.20
CA GLN A 79 -28.49 3.81 2.53
C GLN A 79 -27.30 3.00 3.05
N ALA A 80 -26.39 2.52 2.19
CA ALA A 80 -25.23 1.72 2.60
C ALA A 80 -24.09 2.53 3.25
N ARG A 81 -24.03 3.85 3.01
CA ARG A 81 -22.93 4.69 3.54
C ARG A 81 -23.10 5.04 5.02
N SER A 82 -24.33 5.05 5.53
CA SER A 82 -24.61 5.33 6.95
C SER A 82 -24.36 4.14 7.88
N ALA A 83 -24.19 2.93 7.35
CA ALA A 83 -23.94 1.73 8.17
C ALA A 83 -22.45 1.46 8.44
N LEU A 84 -21.52 2.19 7.80
CA LEU A 84 -20.08 1.94 7.93
C LEU A 84 -19.39 2.76 9.03
N GLU A 85 -20.07 3.72 9.65
CA GLU A 85 -19.50 4.61 10.67
C GLU A 85 -19.61 4.07 12.12
N GLU A 86 -20.32 2.97 12.36
CA GLU A 86 -20.55 2.44 13.71
C GLU A 86 -19.59 1.31 14.16
N GLN A 87 -18.64 0.86 13.33
CA GLN A 87 -17.83 -0.33 13.64
C GLN A 87 -16.39 -0.07 14.14
N ASP A 88 -15.99 1.18 14.38
CA ASP A 88 -14.60 1.53 14.75
C ASP A 88 -14.27 1.41 16.26
N GLN A 89 -14.98 0.52 16.99
CA GLN A 89 -14.72 0.27 18.42
C GLN A 89 -14.49 -1.20 18.79
N VAL A 90 -14.19 -2.09 17.83
CA VAL A 90 -13.72 -3.43 18.20
C VAL A 90 -12.22 -3.39 18.48
N THR A 91 -11.86 -2.88 19.66
CA THR A 91 -10.51 -3.09 20.21
C THR A 91 -10.36 -4.60 20.36
N THR A 92 -9.66 -5.25 19.43
CA THR A 92 -9.43 -6.69 19.50
C THR A 92 -8.38 -6.91 20.58
N GLN A 93 -8.82 -6.96 21.85
CA GLN A 93 -8.05 -7.56 22.92
C GLN A 93 -7.83 -9.01 22.53
N ILE A 94 -6.63 -9.33 22.06
CA ILE A 94 -6.20 -10.69 21.82
C ILE A 94 -6.17 -11.38 23.19
N SER A 95 -7.27 -12.04 23.53
CA SER A 95 -7.39 -12.93 24.67
C SER A 95 -6.46 -14.12 24.41
N GLY A 96 -5.26 -14.06 25.00
CA GLY A 96 -4.27 -15.11 24.89
C GLY A 96 -3.12 -14.89 25.88
N PRO A 97 -2.49 -15.98 26.37
CA PRO A 97 -1.33 -15.87 27.23
C PRO A 97 -0.22 -15.10 26.50
N ARG A 98 0.33 -14.07 27.18
CA ARG A 98 1.40 -13.25 26.62
C ARG A 98 2.59 -14.13 26.23
N PRO A 99 3.08 -14.04 24.99
CA PRO A 99 4.19 -14.88 24.53
C PRO A 99 5.45 -14.63 25.40
N ARG A 100 6.24 -15.68 25.66
CA ARG A 100 7.36 -15.65 26.63
C ARG A 100 8.37 -14.53 26.39
N TRP A 101 8.58 -14.11 25.14
CA TRP A 101 9.50 -13.03 24.80
C TRP A 101 9.07 -11.66 25.35
N MET A 102 7.78 -11.46 25.67
CA MET A 102 7.27 -10.27 26.36
C MET A 102 7.43 -10.33 27.88
N GLN A 103 7.62 -11.52 28.47
CA GLN A 103 7.68 -11.68 29.93
C GLN A 103 9.07 -11.35 30.49
N SER A 104 10.09 -11.32 29.65
CA SER A 104 11.49 -11.16 30.07
C SER A 104 12.08 -9.78 29.80
N LEU A 105 11.27 -8.75 29.54
CA LEU A 105 11.81 -7.39 29.47
C LEU A 105 12.36 -7.03 30.86
N PRO A 106 13.68 -6.82 31.00
CA PRO A 106 14.26 -6.46 32.29
C PRO A 106 13.62 -5.14 32.71
N LYS A 107 12.99 -5.13 33.90
CA LYS A 107 12.52 -3.89 34.51
C LYS A 107 13.73 -2.95 34.53
N LYS A 108 13.62 -1.83 33.81
CA LYS A 108 14.63 -0.77 33.77
C LYS A 108 14.87 -0.37 35.21
N THR A 109 15.90 -0.94 35.84
CA THR A 109 16.36 -0.51 37.14
C THR A 109 16.78 0.93 36.93
N GLU A 110 16.07 1.83 37.62
CA GLU A 110 16.44 3.23 37.74
C GLU A 110 17.86 3.26 38.29
N ARG A 111 18.82 3.33 37.36
CA ARG A 111 20.22 3.50 37.69
C ARG A 111 20.30 4.93 38.20
N GLY A 112 20.19 5.07 39.52
CA GLY A 112 20.37 6.32 40.22
C GLY A 112 21.65 6.97 39.74
N TYR A 113 21.53 8.15 39.16
CA TYR A 113 22.66 9.04 38.95
C TYR A 113 23.08 9.53 40.34
N GLY A 114 24.03 8.81 40.93
CA GLY A 114 24.74 9.26 42.12
C GLY A 114 25.44 10.58 41.79
N ALA A 115 24.96 11.65 42.43
CA ALA A 115 25.63 12.93 42.49
C ALA A 115 27.03 12.74 43.11
N LYS A 116 28.06 13.19 42.40
CA LYS A 116 29.40 13.33 42.96
C LYS A 116 29.59 14.76 43.46
N GLU A 117 29.68 14.86 44.78
CA GLU A 117 30.64 15.61 45.61
C GLU A 117 31.15 16.98 45.14
N THR A 118 31.02 17.95 46.04
CA THR A 118 32.05 18.97 46.32
C THR A 118 32.29 19.01 47.82
#